data_AF-A0A947YY70-F1
#
_entry.id   AF-A0A947YY70-F1
#
_cell.length_a   1.000
_cell.length_b   1.000
_cell.length_c   1.000
_cell.angle_alpha   90.00
_cell.angle_beta   90.00
_cell.angle_gamma   90.00
#
_symmetry.space_group_name_H-M   'P 1'
#
loop_
_entity.id
_entity.type
_entity.pdbx_description
1 polymer ?
#
loop_
_entity_poly.entity_id
_entity_poly.type
_entity_poly.pdbx_seq_one_letter_code
_entity_poly.pdbx_strand_id
1 'polypeptide(L)'
;MDEKKLIEEFKNYLNRFEREIGAKEFGDYGTWNQYVVKKFTFDEFKSKFEEYINLGKLYADILERGDTVNDAIFRTLQESGANLIIDVK
;
A
#
# COMPACT_ATOMS: atom_id res chain seq x y z
N MET A 1 -11.71 9.54 6.60
CA MET A 1 -11.05 9.73 5.30
C MET A 1 -12.12 10.03 4.26
N ASP A 2 -11.89 11.03 3.42
CA ASP A 2 -12.80 11.38 2.33
C ASP A 2 -12.89 10.25 1.30
N GLU A 3 -14.10 9.76 1.04
CA GLU A 3 -14.36 8.66 0.11
C GLU A 3 -13.88 8.97 -1.32
N LYS A 4 -13.97 10.24 -1.73
CA LYS A 4 -13.42 10.71 -3.02
C LYS A 4 -11.92 10.45 -3.15
N LYS A 5 -11.16 10.73 -2.10
CA LYS A 5 -9.70 10.56 -2.12
C LYS A 5 -9.31 9.09 -2.21
N LEU A 6 -10.06 8.21 -1.54
CA LEU A 6 -9.90 6.76 -1.67
C LEU A 6 -10.17 6.27 -3.09
N ILE A 7 -11.22 6.78 -3.75
CA ILE A 7 -11.54 6.43 -5.13
C ILE A 7 -10.45 6.90 -6.10
N GLU A 8 -9.90 8.10 -5.91
CA GLU A 8 -8.79 8.61 -6.72
C GLU A 8 -7.53 7.75 -6.53
N GLU A 9 -7.17 7.44 -5.29
CA GLU A 9 -6.01 6.57 -5.00
C GLU A 9 -6.21 5.15 -5.51
N PHE A 10 -7.42 4.60 -5.41
CA PHE A 10 -7.74 3.29 -5.98
C PHE A 10 -7.62 3.28 -7.50
N LYS A 11 -8.09 4.34 -8.18
CA LYS A 11 -7.90 4.49 -9.63
C LYS A 11 -6.42 4.59 -10.00
N ASN A 12 -5.63 5.34 -9.23
CA ASN A 12 -4.18 5.41 -9.41
C ASN A 12 -3.52 4.05 -9.23
N TYR A 13 -3.88 3.32 -8.17
CA TYR A 13 -3.43 1.95 -7.92
C TYR A 13 -3.75 1.03 -9.10
N LEU A 14 -5.00 1.03 -9.59
CA LEU A 14 -5.40 0.20 -10.71
C LEU A 14 -4.61 0.54 -11.97
N ASN A 15 -4.36 1.82 -12.24
CA ASN A 15 -3.58 2.26 -13.38
C ASN A 15 -2.11 1.78 -13.26
N ARG A 16 -1.50 1.90 -12.08
CA ARG A 16 -0.15 1.38 -11.81
C ARG A 16 -0.09 -0.15 -11.92
N PHE A 17 -1.10 -0.84 -11.36
CA PHE A 17 -1.22 -2.28 -11.45
C PHE A 17 -1.27 -2.72 -12.91
N GLU A 18 -2.15 -2.11 -13.71
CA GLU A 18 -2.28 -2.43 -15.12
C GLU A 18 -1.01 -2.09 -15.91
N ARG A 19 -0.32 -1.00 -15.57
CA ARG A 19 0.91 -0.59 -16.24
C ARG A 19 2.11 -1.49 -15.92
N GLU A 20 2.26 -1.92 -14.67
CA GLU A 20 3.43 -2.67 -14.22
C GLU A 20 3.24 -4.19 -14.33
N ILE A 21 2.04 -4.69 -14.02
CA ILE A 21 1.70 -6.13 -14.00
C ILE A 21 0.93 -6.53 -15.25
N GLY A 22 0.08 -5.64 -15.76
CA GLY A 22 -0.85 -5.91 -16.86
C GLY A 22 -2.30 -6.02 -16.41
N ALA A 23 -3.18 -6.20 -17.39
CA ALA A 23 -4.61 -6.40 -17.15
C ALA A 23 -4.86 -7.76 -16.49
N LYS A 24 -5.14 -7.73 -15.19
CA LYS A 24 -5.53 -8.90 -14.38
C LYS A 24 -6.93 -8.74 -13.81
N GLU A 25 -7.57 -9.85 -13.49
CA GLU A 25 -8.87 -9.86 -12.82
C GLU A 25 -8.73 -9.50 -11.33
N PHE A 26 -9.79 -8.96 -10.73
CA PHE A 26 -9.81 -8.73 -9.28
C PHE A 26 -9.69 -10.06 -8.55
N GLY A 27 -8.76 -10.15 -7.60
CA GLY A 27 -8.44 -11.42 -6.95
C GLY A 27 -7.24 -12.15 -7.53
N ASP A 28 -6.79 -11.78 -8.73
CA ASP A 28 -5.63 -12.39 -9.38
C ASP A 28 -4.32 -11.83 -8.83
N TYR A 29 -3.23 -12.58 -8.99
CA TYR A 29 -1.92 -12.22 -8.47
C TYR A 29 -0.98 -11.75 -9.58
N GLY A 30 -0.34 -10.63 -9.33
CA GLY A 30 0.72 -10.05 -10.13
C GLY A 30 2.06 -10.11 -9.43
N THR A 31 3.14 -9.97 -10.19
CA THR A 31 4.46 -9.78 -9.62
C THR A 31 4.87 -8.33 -9.83
N TRP A 32 5.13 -7.62 -8.74
CA TRP A 32 5.62 -6.25 -8.75
C TRP A 32 6.87 -6.14 -7.90
N ASN A 33 7.98 -5.72 -8.50
CA ASN A 33 9.26 -5.52 -7.81
C ASN A 33 9.70 -6.70 -6.91
N GLN A 34 9.58 -7.94 -7.42
CA GLN A 34 9.83 -9.20 -6.70
C GLN A 34 8.80 -9.59 -5.62
N TYR A 35 7.79 -8.75 -5.38
CA TYR A 35 6.66 -9.04 -4.49
C TYR A 35 5.48 -9.58 -5.28
N VAL A 36 4.80 -10.57 -4.71
CA VAL A 36 3.54 -11.07 -5.25
C VAL A 36 2.43 -10.20 -4.69
N VAL A 37 1.76 -9.44 -5.56
CA VAL A 37 0.73 -8.48 -5.19
C VAL A 37 -0.58 -8.91 -5.82
N LYS A 38 -1.62 -9.05 -4.98
CA LYS A 38 -2.96 -9.39 -5.44
C LYS A 38 -3.65 -8.12 -5.96
N LYS A 39 -4.42 -8.22 -7.04
CA LYS A 39 -5.31 -7.15 -7.46
C LYS A 39 -6.47 -7.06 -6.47
N PHE A 40 -6.40 -6.06 -5.58
CA PHE A 40 -7.41 -5.86 -4.56
C PHE A 40 -8.69 -5.27 -5.14
N THR A 41 -9.82 -5.66 -4.56
CA THR A 41 -11.09 -4.95 -4.74
C THR A 41 -11.04 -3.61 -4.00
N PHE A 42 -11.99 -2.70 -4.27
CA PHE A 42 -12.05 -1.41 -3.58
C PHE A 42 -12.15 -1.56 -2.05
N ASP A 43 -12.88 -2.58 -1.58
CA ASP A 43 -13.06 -2.85 -0.15
C ASP A 43 -11.76 -3.36 0.51
N GLU A 44 -11.07 -4.30 -0.15
CA GLU A 44 -9.76 -4.78 0.29
C GLU A 44 -8.70 -3.67 0.24
N PHE A 45 -8.68 -2.88 -0.84
CA PHE A 45 -7.78 -1.74 -0.99
C PHE A 45 -8.01 -0.72 0.11
N LYS A 46 -9.28 -0.39 0.42
CA LYS A 46 -9.62 0.54 1.49
C LYS A 46 -9.04 0.07 2.83
N SER A 47 -9.23 -1.21 3.16
CA SER A 47 -8.69 -1.79 4.40
C SER A 47 -7.16 -1.73 4.42
N LYS A 48 -6.50 -2.15 3.33
CA LYS A 48 -5.03 -2.15 3.21
C LYS A 48 -4.43 -0.75 3.23
N PHE A 49 -5.08 0.21 2.57
CA PHE A 49 -4.67 1.60 2.52
C PHE A 49 -4.83 2.28 3.88
N GLU A 50 -5.90 1.96 4.62
CA GLU A 50 -6.07 2.42 5.99
C GLU A 50 -4.98 1.85 6.91
N GLU A 51 -4.65 0.55 6.79
CA GLU A 51 -3.52 -0.07 7.49
C GLU A 51 -2.19 0.66 7.16
N TYR A 52 -1.92 0.92 5.89
CA TYR A 52 -0.72 1.64 5.44
C TYR A 52 -0.62 3.05 6.04
N ILE A 53 -1.71 3.83 6.00
CA ILE A 53 -1.77 5.16 6.60
C ILE A 53 -1.54 5.10 8.11
N ASN A 54 -2.12 4.10 8.78
CA ASN A 54 -1.96 3.94 10.22
C ASN A 54 -0.51 3.56 10.60
N LEU A 55 0.12 2.67 9.83
CA LEU A 55 1.53 2.33 9.97
C LEU A 55 2.43 3.55 9.73
N GLY A 56 2.15 4.36 8.72
CA GLY A 56 2.90 5.59 8.46
C GLY A 56 2.79 6.62 9.59
N LYS A 57 1.60 6.74 10.21
CA LYS A 57 1.41 7.57 11.41
C LYS A 57 2.17 7.04 12.62
N LEU A 58 2.12 5.73 12.86
CA LEU A 58 2.88 5.09 13.93
C LEU A 58 4.38 5.30 13.72
N TYR A 59 4.86 5.12 12.49
CA TYR A 59 6.25 5.36 12.12
C TYR A 59 6.67 6.81 12.40
N ALA A 60 5.86 7.78 11.98
CA ALA A 60 6.11 9.20 12.24
C ALA A 60 6.13 9.52 13.74
N ASP A 61 5.17 9.00 14.52
CA ASP A 61 5.09 9.22 15.97
C ASP A 61 6.30 8.62 16.71
N ILE A 62 6.76 7.43 16.32
CA ILE A 62 7.97 6.79 16.87
C ILE A 62 9.21 7.64 16.54
N LEU A 63 9.29 8.13 15.30
CA LEU A 63 10.42 8.92 14.81
C LEU A 63 10.47 10.30 15.50
N GLU A 64 9.32 10.94 15.73
CA GLU A 64 9.21 12.20 16.48
C GLU A 64 9.57 12.04 17.96
N ARG A 65 9.26 10.88 18.57
CA ARG A 65 9.66 10.59 19.96
C ARG A 65 11.15 10.28 20.12
N GLY A 66 11.88 10.10 19.02
CA GLY A 66 13.29 9.70 19.05
C GLY A 66 13.49 8.29 19.59
N ASP A 67 12.43 7.48 19.61
CA ASP A 67 12.52 6.07 19.96
C ASP A 67 13.28 5.33 18.85
N THR A 68 13.85 4.17 19.17
CA THR A 68 14.52 3.38 18.13
C THR A 68 13.44 2.94 17.15
N VAL A 69 13.44 3.56 15.96
CA VAL A 69 12.56 3.19 14.86
C VAL A 69 12.73 1.70 14.65
N ASN A 70 11.68 0.96 15.01
CA ASN A 70 11.75 -0.47 14.94
C ASN A 70 11.76 -0.83 13.45
N ASP A 71 12.87 -1.37 12.93
CA ASP A 71 13.02 -1.83 11.54
C ASP A 71 11.82 -2.66 11.08
N ALA A 72 11.15 -3.35 12.01
CA ALA A 72 9.92 -4.09 11.78
C ALA A 72 8.75 -3.22 11.24
N ILE A 73 8.56 -2.00 11.77
CA ILE A 73 7.49 -1.10 11.31
C ILE A 73 7.82 -0.58 9.91
N PHE A 74 9.07 -0.20 9.67
CA PHE A 74 9.51 0.25 8.34
C PHE A 74 9.36 -0.85 7.29
N ARG A 75 9.79 -2.08 7.60
CA ARG A 75 9.60 -3.23 6.72
C ARG A 75 8.13 -3.51 6.47
N THR A 76 7.29 -3.51 7.51
CA THR A 76 5.84 -3.70 7.35
C THR A 76 5.22 -2.61 6.48
N LEU A 77 5.64 -1.35 6.65
CA LEU A 77 5.20 -0.23 5.82
C LEU A 77 5.61 -0.44 4.35
N GLN A 78 6.85 -0.86 4.11
CA GLN A 78 7.38 -1.12 2.78
C GLN A 78 6.68 -2.30 2.10
N GLU A 79 6.39 -3.38 2.84
CA GLU A 79 5.62 -4.53 2.36
C GLU A 79 4.15 -4.15 2.07
N SER A 80 3.55 -3.32 2.92
CA SER A 80 2.18 -2.83 2.73
C SER A 80 2.10 -1.89 1.53
N GLY A 81 3.08 -1.00 1.37
CA GLY A 81 3.24 -0.15 0.18
C GLY A 81 3.46 -0.96 -1.10
N ALA A 82 4.28 -2.02 -1.03
CA ALA A 82 4.49 -2.91 -2.17
C ALA A 82 3.21 -3.60 -2.62
N ASN A 83 2.40 -4.11 -1.68
CA ASN A 83 1.07 -4.65 -1.98
C ASN A 83 0.15 -3.65 -2.68
N LEU A 84 0.29 -2.37 -2.37
CA LEU A 84 -0.46 -1.26 -2.96
C LEU A 84 0.23 -0.68 -4.21
N ILE A 85 1.35 -1.24 -4.68
CA ILE A 85 2.12 -0.73 -5.82
C ILE A 85 2.46 0.77 -5.61
N ILE A 86 2.89 1.06 -4.39
CA ILE A 86 3.37 2.35 -3.93
C ILE A 86 4.84 2.19 -3.58
N ASP A 87 5.68 2.96 -4.26
CA ASP A 87 7.10 3.08 -3.92
C ASP A 87 7.21 3.86 -2.61
N VAL A 88 7.56 3.17 -1.53
CA VAL A 88 7.89 3.79 -0.24
C VAL A 88 9.38 4.13 -0.31
N LYS A 89 9.68 5.39 -0.67
CA LYS A 89 11.03 5.94 -0.76
C LYS A 89 11.40 6.80 0.44
#